data_AF-A0A974DLH3-F1
#
_entry.id   AF-A0A974DLH3-F1
#
_cell.length_a   1.000
_cell.length_b   1.000
_cell.length_c   1.000
_cell.angle_alpha   90.00
_cell.angle_beta   90.00
_cell.angle_gamma   90.00
#
_symmetry.space_group_name_H-M   'P 1'
#
loop_
_entity.id
_entity.type
_entity.pdbx_description
1 polymer ?
#
loop_
_entity_poly.entity_id
_entity_poly.type
_entity_poly.pdbx_seq_one_letter_code
_entity_poly.pdbx_strand_id
1 'polypeptide(L)'
;MVTSVNIEPKQRQADTFLGSRSLAMYRCIGCAKCSNVIRGREFVHPGTGLRGHYMCTSKYVIYALVCPCGYVYIGETAQMVKSRISQHKSSINLGNDRLPVSKHFIDMGHNADQLKFIVLEGIPPLKYGSNQELKLKQREVWWIHNTIAPNGLNRDYDLYLFL
;
A
#
# COMPACT_ATOMS: atom_id res chain seq x y z
N MET A 1 -42.88 -9.07 -19.68
CA MET A 1 -41.44 -9.14 -19.38
C MET A 1 -41.15 -8.13 -18.29
N VAL A 2 -40.89 -8.59 -17.07
CA VAL A 2 -40.66 -7.73 -15.90
C VAL A 2 -39.17 -7.44 -15.83
N THR A 3 -38.75 -6.21 -16.10
CA THR A 3 -37.36 -5.77 -15.91
C THR A 3 -37.18 -5.34 -14.46
N SER A 4 -36.62 -6.22 -13.64
CA SER A 4 -36.22 -5.93 -12.27
C SER A 4 -35.04 -4.97 -12.25
N VAL A 5 -35.23 -3.78 -11.69
CA VAL A 5 -34.17 -2.79 -11.46
C VAL A 5 -33.43 -3.19 -10.17
N ASN A 6 -32.16 -3.58 -10.30
CA ASN A 6 -31.27 -3.81 -9.16
C ASN A 6 -30.93 -2.47 -8.51
N ILE A 7 -31.42 -2.25 -7.29
CA ILE A 7 -31.07 -1.10 -6.46
C ILE A 7 -29.94 -1.54 -5.54
N GLU A 8 -28.70 -1.14 -5.85
CA GLU A 8 -27.57 -1.34 -4.95
C GLU A 8 -27.73 -0.48 -3.68
N PRO A 9 -27.45 -1.01 -2.47
CA PRO A 9 -27.63 -0.27 -1.23
C PRO A 9 -26.53 0.79 -1.07
N LYS A 10 -26.92 2.07 -1.14
CA LYS A 10 -26.07 3.21 -0.76
C LYS A 10 -25.59 3.05 0.68
N GLN A 11 -24.29 2.82 0.87
CA GLN A 11 -23.64 2.85 2.18
C GLN A 11 -23.84 4.23 2.82
N ARG A 12 -24.55 4.26 3.96
CA ARG A 12 -24.71 5.47 4.78
C ARG A 12 -23.36 5.87 5.37
N GLN A 13 -22.79 6.97 4.88
CA GLN A 13 -21.70 7.66 5.57
C GLN A 13 -22.33 8.45 6.73
N ALA A 14 -21.87 8.17 7.96
CA ALA A 14 -22.29 8.93 9.13
C ALA A 14 -21.56 10.28 9.12
N ASP A 15 -22.24 11.31 8.65
CA ASP A 15 -21.70 12.67 8.62
C ASP A 15 -21.63 13.21 10.06
N THR A 16 -20.41 13.30 10.58
CA THR A 16 -20.11 14.02 11.83
C THR A 16 -19.77 15.47 11.50
N PHE A 17 -19.94 16.39 12.46
CA PHE A 17 -19.65 17.83 12.33
C PHE A 17 -18.22 18.15 11.84
N LEU A 18 -17.28 17.20 11.95
CA LEU A 18 -15.90 17.28 11.44
C LEU A 18 -15.72 16.76 9.99
N GLY A 19 -16.81 16.44 9.29
CA GLY A 19 -16.78 15.78 7.99
C GLY A 19 -16.54 14.27 8.10
N SER A 20 -16.98 13.54 7.07
CA SER A 20 -16.66 12.12 6.87
C SER A 20 -15.14 11.93 6.96
N ARG A 21 -14.67 11.14 7.95
CA ARG A 21 -13.25 10.79 8.08
C ARG A 21 -12.87 9.93 6.89
N SER A 22 -12.28 10.55 5.86
CA SER A 22 -11.81 9.85 4.68
C SER A 22 -10.71 8.88 5.07
N LEU A 23 -10.94 7.58 4.81
CA LEU A 23 -9.91 6.55 4.86
C LEU A 23 -8.74 6.98 3.99
N ALA A 24 -7.61 7.35 4.61
CA ALA A 24 -6.52 8.04 3.94
C ALA A 24 -5.22 7.95 4.73
N MET A 25 -4.12 8.18 4.01
CA MET A 25 -2.81 8.38 4.59
C MET A 25 -2.56 9.88 4.84
N TYR A 26 -2.07 10.21 6.04
CA TYR A 26 -1.80 11.59 6.44
C TYR A 26 -0.31 11.92 6.43
N ARG A 27 0.02 13.13 5.98
CA ARG A 27 1.37 13.65 5.99
C ARG A 27 1.74 14.08 7.42
N CYS A 28 2.83 13.53 7.93
CA CYS A 28 3.45 13.99 9.17
C CYS A 28 4.01 15.42 8.95
N ILE A 29 3.75 16.36 9.86
CA ILE A 29 4.31 17.73 9.80
C ILE A 29 5.84 17.64 9.87
N GLY A 30 6.55 18.28 8.94
CA GLY A 30 8.02 18.31 8.91
C GLY A 30 8.73 17.01 8.48
N CYS A 31 8.00 15.97 8.07
CA CYS A 31 8.63 14.72 7.63
C CYS A 31 8.98 14.75 6.13
N ALA A 32 10.28 14.81 5.81
CA ALA A 32 10.78 14.79 4.43
C ALA A 32 10.30 13.55 3.63
N LYS A 33 10.14 12.39 4.28
CA LYS A 33 9.66 11.17 3.61
C LYS A 33 8.17 11.22 3.27
N CYS A 34 7.39 12.09 3.90
CA CYS A 34 5.96 12.20 3.63
C CYS A 34 5.61 13.13 2.45
N SER A 35 6.62 13.72 1.79
CA SER A 35 6.42 14.51 0.56
C SER A 35 5.73 13.67 -0.51
N ASN A 36 6.08 12.38 -0.60
CA ASN A 36 5.67 11.46 -1.65
C ASN A 36 4.49 10.55 -1.28
N VAL A 37 3.74 10.90 -0.22
CA VAL A 37 2.52 10.17 0.14
C VAL A 37 1.43 10.46 -0.89
N ILE A 38 0.80 9.40 -1.41
CA ILE A 38 -0.41 9.51 -2.25
C ILE A 38 -1.57 9.93 -1.35
N ARG A 39 -2.24 11.03 -1.72
CA ARG A 39 -3.35 11.59 -0.96
C ARG A 39 -4.68 11.07 -1.51
N GLY A 40 -5.49 10.42 -0.67
CA GLY A 40 -6.89 10.13 -0.99
C GLY A 40 -7.15 8.82 -1.75
N ARG A 41 -8.35 8.73 -2.34
CA ARG A 41 -8.95 7.51 -2.93
C ARG A 41 -8.40 7.14 -4.32
N GLU A 42 -7.30 7.74 -4.76
CA GLU A 42 -6.71 7.50 -6.08
C GLU A 42 -6.17 6.08 -6.24
N PHE A 43 -5.81 5.43 -5.12
CA PHE A 43 -5.40 4.03 -5.10
C PHE A 43 -6.54 3.15 -4.60
N VAL A 44 -7.69 3.17 -5.29
CA VAL A 44 -8.80 2.26 -5.02
C VAL A 44 -8.96 1.35 -6.23
N HIS A 45 -8.41 0.15 -6.11
CA HIS A 45 -8.86 -0.95 -6.94
C HIS A 45 -10.35 -1.18 -6.62
N PRO A 46 -11.25 -1.34 -7.62
CA PRO A 46 -12.67 -1.57 -7.36
C PRO A 46 -12.85 -2.75 -6.41
N GLY A 47 -13.37 -2.48 -5.20
CA GLY A 47 -13.65 -3.47 -4.15
C GLY A 47 -12.69 -3.47 -2.95
N THR A 48 -11.48 -2.90 -3.04
CA THR A 48 -10.46 -2.95 -1.96
C THR A 48 -9.97 -1.55 -1.58
N GLY A 49 -10.91 -0.75 -1.07
CA GLY A 49 -10.58 0.58 -0.52
C GLY A 49 -9.63 0.52 0.69
N LEU A 50 -9.00 1.65 0.99
CA LEU A 50 -8.11 1.86 2.12
C LEU A 50 -8.79 1.42 3.43
N ARG A 51 -8.15 0.57 4.24
CA ARG A 51 -8.77 -0.04 5.43
C ARG A 51 -8.43 0.68 6.75
N GLY A 52 -8.19 1.99 6.70
CA GLY A 52 -7.97 2.76 7.93
C GLY A 52 -7.38 4.15 7.73
N HIS A 53 -6.97 4.74 8.84
CA HIS A 53 -6.24 6.01 8.90
C HIS A 53 -4.78 5.68 9.25
N TYR A 54 -3.85 6.07 8.39
CA TYR A 54 -2.44 5.71 8.54
C TYR A 54 -1.53 6.92 8.47
N MET A 55 -0.40 6.82 9.18
CA MET A 55 0.65 7.83 9.22
C MET A 55 1.98 7.18 8.86
N CYS A 56 2.99 8.02 8.65
CA CYS A 56 4.36 7.57 8.37
C CYS A 56 5.01 6.76 9.51
N THR A 57 4.43 6.84 10.72
CA THR A 57 4.86 6.13 11.93
C THR A 57 4.10 4.82 12.16
N SER A 58 3.09 4.50 11.35
CA SER A 58 2.36 3.23 11.45
C SER A 58 3.30 2.04 11.24
N LYS A 59 3.04 0.95 11.95
CA LYS A 59 3.77 -0.33 11.93
C LYS A 59 2.81 -1.47 11.61
N TYR A 60 3.35 -2.62 11.19
CA TYR A 60 2.56 -3.80 10.82
C TYR A 60 1.51 -3.49 9.76
N VAL A 61 1.97 -2.99 8.62
CA VAL A 61 1.10 -2.53 7.54
C VAL A 61 1.47 -3.17 6.21
N ILE A 62 0.46 -3.29 5.35
CA ILE A 62 0.61 -3.50 3.91
C ILE A 62 0.61 -2.14 3.23
N TYR A 63 1.60 -1.90 2.38
CA TYR A 63 1.74 -0.66 1.62
C TYR A 63 1.88 -0.95 0.13
N ALA A 64 1.56 0.06 -0.67
CA ALA A 64 1.85 0.09 -2.09
C ALA A 64 2.90 1.17 -2.36
N LEU A 65 3.82 0.86 -3.27
CA LEU A 65 4.71 1.80 -3.93
C LEU A 65 4.24 1.98 -5.37
N VAL A 66 4.22 3.22 -5.84
CA VAL A 66 3.74 3.56 -7.19
C VAL A 66 4.86 4.28 -7.93
N CYS A 67 5.24 3.71 -9.06
CA CYS A 67 6.12 4.29 -10.05
C CYS A 67 5.41 5.44 -10.79
N PRO A 68 6.13 6.49 -11.24
CA PRO A 68 5.56 7.48 -12.16
C PRO A 68 5.00 6.87 -13.46
N CYS A 69 5.53 5.72 -13.87
CA CYS A 69 5.08 4.93 -15.01
C CYS A 69 3.78 4.13 -14.77
N GLY A 70 3.20 4.20 -13.57
CA GLY A 70 1.94 3.51 -13.23
C GLY A 70 2.11 2.07 -12.71
N TYR A 71 3.34 1.57 -12.66
CA TYR A 71 3.66 0.27 -12.06
C TYR A 71 3.60 0.30 -10.53
N VAL A 72 3.10 -0.79 -9.93
CA VAL A 72 2.82 -0.89 -8.50
C VAL A 72 3.61 -2.05 -7.89
N TYR A 73 4.24 -1.80 -6.74
CA TYR A 73 4.77 -2.84 -5.87
C TYR A 73 3.99 -2.88 -4.56
N ILE A 74 3.52 -4.05 -4.15
CA ILE A 74 2.89 -4.29 -2.86
C ILE A 74 3.93 -4.89 -1.92
N GLY A 75 3.99 -4.40 -0.69
CA GLY A 75 4.87 -4.98 0.31
C GLY A 75 4.31 -4.86 1.72
N GLU A 76 4.82 -5.70 2.61
CA GLU A 76 4.62 -5.56 4.05
C GLU A 76 5.75 -4.80 4.76
N THR A 77 5.43 -4.24 5.93
CA THR A 77 6.43 -3.91 6.93
C THR A 77 5.92 -4.05 8.36
N ALA A 78 6.69 -4.73 9.22
CA ALA A 78 6.56 -4.66 10.68
C ALA A 78 7.17 -3.38 11.28
N GLN A 79 8.06 -2.71 10.55
CA GLN A 79 8.72 -1.47 10.98
C GLN A 79 7.83 -0.24 10.68
N MET A 80 8.29 0.95 11.07
CA MET A 80 7.61 2.19 10.69
C MET A 80 7.69 2.38 9.17
N VAL A 81 6.57 2.76 8.55
CA VAL A 81 6.50 3.01 7.10
C VAL A 81 7.61 3.95 6.63
N LYS A 82 7.86 5.06 7.34
CA LYS A 82 8.93 6.01 6.97
C LYS A 82 10.30 5.36 6.83
N SER A 83 10.61 4.39 7.69
CA SER A 83 11.90 3.69 7.67
C SER A 83 11.99 2.78 6.46
N ARG A 84 10.92 2.03 6.18
CA ARG A 84 10.86 1.14 5.01
C ARG A 84 10.91 1.90 3.69
N ILE A 85 10.20 3.03 3.57
CA ILE A 85 10.28 3.90 2.39
C ILE A 85 11.68 4.48 2.22
N SER A 86 12.35 4.85 3.32
CA SER A 86 13.73 5.33 3.25
C SER A 86 14.69 4.25 2.75
N GLN A 87 14.52 3.00 3.16
CA GLN A 87 15.32 1.87 2.67
C GLN A 87 15.13 1.70 1.16
N HIS A 88 13.90 1.66 0.66
CA HIS A 88 13.61 1.57 -0.78
C HIS A 88 14.26 2.70 -1.57
N LYS A 89 14.10 3.96 -1.12
CA LYS A 89 14.76 5.12 -1.76
C LYS A 89 16.28 4.99 -1.76
N SER A 90 16.87 4.53 -0.65
CA SER A 90 18.31 4.31 -0.57
C SER A 90 18.77 3.23 -1.54
N SER A 91 18.03 2.14 -1.70
CA SER A 91 18.38 1.07 -2.65
C SER A 91 18.40 1.56 -4.10
N ILE A 92 17.41 2.38 -4.48
CA ILE A 92 17.37 3.03 -5.80
C ILE A 92 18.59 3.93 -6.01
N ASN A 93 18.86 4.82 -5.05
CA ASN A 93 19.98 5.76 -5.16
C ASN A 93 21.35 5.09 -5.17
N LEU A 94 21.49 3.91 -4.54
CA LEU A 94 22.70 3.11 -4.56
C LEU A 94 22.82 2.21 -5.80
N GLY A 95 21.83 2.23 -6.71
CA GLY A 95 21.86 1.43 -7.94
C GLY A 95 21.74 -0.08 -7.70
N ASN A 96 21.04 -0.52 -6.65
CA ASN A 96 20.91 -1.95 -6.35
C ASN A 96 19.90 -2.64 -7.28
N ASP A 97 20.37 -3.36 -8.30
CA ASP A 97 19.55 -4.05 -9.30
C ASP A 97 18.98 -5.41 -8.84
N ARG A 98 19.29 -5.85 -7.62
CA ARG A 98 18.81 -7.13 -7.07
C ARG A 98 17.36 -7.03 -6.62
N LEU A 99 16.92 -5.85 -6.18
CA LEU A 99 15.56 -5.62 -5.69
C LEU A 99 14.63 -5.19 -6.84
N PRO A 100 13.40 -5.71 -6.95
CA PRO A 100 12.53 -5.48 -8.10
C PRO A 100 12.20 -4.00 -8.32
N VAL A 101 11.85 -3.28 -7.25
CA VAL A 101 11.55 -1.83 -7.31
C VAL A 101 12.78 -1.04 -7.75
N SER A 102 13.93 -1.34 -7.16
CA SER A 102 15.17 -0.61 -7.45
C SER A 102 15.65 -0.87 -8.88
N LYS A 103 15.67 -2.14 -9.31
CA LYS A 103 15.94 -2.53 -10.69
C LYS A 103 15.05 -1.79 -11.68
N HIS A 104 13.73 -1.81 -11.46
CA HIS A 104 12.79 -1.14 -12.34
C HIS A 104 13.05 0.38 -12.45
N PHE A 105 13.34 1.04 -11.34
CA PHE A 105 13.68 2.47 -11.36
C PHE A 105 14.98 2.75 -12.13
N ILE A 106 15.98 1.88 -12.01
CA ILE A 106 17.23 1.99 -12.76
C ILE A 106 16.97 1.78 -14.26
N ASP A 107 16.29 0.71 -14.63
CA ASP A 107 16.00 0.34 -16.02
C ASP A 107 15.19 1.43 -16.74
N MET A 108 14.27 2.09 -16.03
CA MET A 108 13.43 3.17 -16.55
C MET A 108 14.03 4.58 -16.40
N GLY A 109 15.21 4.72 -15.80
CA GLY A 109 15.83 6.03 -15.52
C GLY A 109 15.02 6.92 -14.58
N HIS A 110 14.28 6.33 -13.65
CA HIS A 110 13.48 7.03 -12.65
C HIS A 110 14.28 7.35 -11.38
N ASN A 111 13.94 8.45 -10.73
CA ASN A 111 14.57 8.88 -9.48
C ASN A 111 13.77 8.37 -8.26
N ALA A 112 14.46 8.04 -7.17
CA ALA A 112 13.86 7.67 -5.88
C ALA A 112 12.86 8.71 -5.35
N ASP A 113 13.01 9.99 -5.70
CA ASP A 113 12.08 11.05 -5.31
C ASP A 113 10.79 11.08 -6.11
N GLN A 114 10.71 10.37 -7.22
CA GLN A 114 9.47 10.15 -7.97
C GLN A 114 8.65 8.98 -7.41
N LEU A 115 9.24 8.14 -6.55
CA LEU A 115 8.56 7.03 -5.88
C LEU A 115 7.48 7.57 -4.94
N LYS A 116 6.23 7.22 -5.22
CA LYS A 116 5.07 7.52 -4.35
C LYS A 116 4.68 6.29 -3.55
N PHE A 117 4.02 6.50 -2.41
CA PHE A 117 3.55 5.39 -1.57
C PHE A 117 2.24 5.68 -0.84
N ILE A 118 1.55 4.60 -0.47
CA ILE A 118 0.33 4.63 0.33
C ILE A 118 0.23 3.37 1.21
N VAL A 119 -0.39 3.49 2.38
CA VAL A 119 -0.71 2.34 3.23
C VAL A 119 -2.11 1.82 2.87
N LEU A 120 -2.21 0.53 2.57
CA LEU A 120 -3.46 -0.13 2.15
C LEU A 120 -4.23 -0.68 3.34
N GLU A 121 -3.52 -1.37 4.23
CA GLU A 121 -4.10 -2.08 5.38
C GLU A 121 -3.10 -2.10 6.53
N GLY A 122 -3.60 -2.03 7.76
CA GLY A 122 -2.84 -2.21 8.98
C GLY A 122 -3.35 -3.43 9.73
N ILE A 123 -2.42 -4.26 10.19
CA ILE A 123 -2.72 -5.46 10.93
C ILE A 123 -2.80 -5.09 12.41
N PRO A 124 -4.00 -5.14 13.02
CA PRO A 124 -4.14 -4.83 14.44
C PRO A 124 -3.32 -5.82 15.27
N PRO A 125 -2.81 -5.39 16.44
CA PRO A 125 -2.13 -6.27 17.36
C PRO A 125 -3.06 -7.43 17.73
N LEU A 126 -2.57 -8.66 17.54
CA LEU A 126 -3.32 -9.86 17.90
C LEU A 126 -3.22 -10.07 19.41
N LYS A 127 -4.32 -10.49 20.05
CA LYS A 127 -4.30 -10.94 21.45
C LYS A 127 -3.74 -12.37 21.50
N TYR A 128 -2.94 -12.68 22.53
CA TYR A 128 -2.46 -14.02 22.94
C TYR A 128 -1.94 -14.96 21.83
N GLY A 129 -0.63 -15.26 21.83
CA GLY A 129 -0.02 -16.41 21.13
C GLY A 129 -0.09 -16.44 19.60
N SER A 130 -0.84 -15.53 18.97
CA SER A 130 -1.01 -15.48 17.52
C SER A 130 0.14 -14.74 16.85
N ASN A 131 0.74 -15.32 15.81
CA ASN A 131 1.85 -14.72 15.10
C ASN A 131 1.37 -13.58 14.18
N GLN A 132 1.56 -12.34 14.61
CA GLN A 132 1.19 -11.14 13.84
C GLN A 132 1.94 -11.03 12.52
N GLU A 133 3.18 -11.53 12.44
CA GLU A 133 3.98 -11.54 11.22
C GLU A 133 3.42 -12.52 10.18
N LEU A 134 2.95 -13.69 10.62
CA LEU A 134 2.28 -14.65 9.74
C LEU A 134 1.04 -14.02 9.10
N LYS A 135 0.21 -13.34 9.90
CA LYS A 135 -0.97 -12.65 9.38
C LYS A 135 -0.58 -11.53 8.42
N LEU A 136 0.49 -10.79 8.72
CA LEU A 136 1.01 -9.75 7.84
C LEU A 136 1.41 -10.34 6.47
N LYS A 137 2.10 -11.48 6.45
CA LYS A 137 2.48 -12.19 5.21
C LYS A 137 1.28 -12.72 4.43
N GLN A 138 0.30 -13.33 5.09
CA GLN A 138 -0.93 -13.78 4.45
C GLN A 138 -1.68 -12.63 3.78
N ARG A 139 -1.73 -11.45 4.43
CA ARG A 139 -2.37 -10.27 3.85
C ARG A 139 -1.57 -9.68 2.69
N GLU A 140 -0.24 -9.68 2.74
CA GLU A 140 0.62 -9.29 1.62
C GLU A 140 0.29 -10.11 0.36
N VAL A 141 0.29 -11.44 0.48
CA VAL A 141 -0.05 -12.36 -0.62
C VAL A 141 -1.48 -12.10 -1.15
N TRP A 142 -2.44 -11.91 -0.24
CA TRP A 142 -3.81 -11.59 -0.65
C TRP A 142 -3.88 -10.29 -1.46
N TRP A 143 -3.17 -9.24 -1.05
CA TRP A 143 -3.13 -7.98 -1.79
C TRP A 143 -2.45 -8.14 -3.14
N ILE A 144 -1.29 -8.80 -3.19
CA ILE A 144 -0.56 -9.14 -4.43
C ILE A 144 -1.52 -9.81 -5.43
N HIS A 145 -2.21 -10.88 -5.05
CA HIS A 145 -3.16 -11.58 -5.94
C HIS A 145 -4.35 -10.72 -6.37
N ASN A 146 -4.85 -9.83 -5.50
CA ASN A 146 -6.06 -9.05 -5.77
C ASN A 146 -5.77 -7.66 -6.40
N THR A 147 -4.52 -7.28 -6.62
CA THR A 147 -4.18 -5.95 -7.17
C THR A 147 -3.22 -5.94 -8.36
N ILE A 148 -2.62 -7.07 -8.75
CA ILE A 148 -1.52 -7.09 -9.72
C ILE A 148 -1.92 -6.94 -11.20
N ALA A 149 -3.21 -6.98 -11.55
CA ALA A 149 -3.59 -6.85 -12.95
C ALA A 149 -3.76 -5.37 -13.38
N PRO A 150 -3.06 -4.86 -14.43
CA PRO A 150 -1.97 -5.47 -15.21
C PRO A 150 -0.54 -4.98 -14.87
N ASN A 151 -0.35 -4.02 -13.95
CA ASN A 151 0.92 -3.30 -13.79
C ASN A 151 1.70 -3.64 -12.48
N GLY A 152 1.84 -4.92 -12.13
CA GLY A 152 2.57 -5.34 -10.91
C GLY A 152 4.09 -5.42 -11.05
N LEU A 153 4.82 -5.06 -10.00
CA LEU A 153 6.30 -5.17 -9.87
C LEU A 153 6.75 -6.28 -8.91
N ASN A 154 5.83 -6.92 -8.17
CA ASN A 154 6.14 -8.09 -7.35
C ASN A 154 6.58 -9.24 -8.28
N ARG A 155 7.73 -9.87 -7.99
CA ARG A 155 8.17 -11.06 -8.75
C ARG A 155 7.42 -12.29 -8.24
N ASP A 156 7.22 -13.27 -9.12
CA ASP A 156 6.51 -14.52 -8.80
C ASP A 156 7.09 -15.29 -7.60
N TYR A 157 8.38 -15.09 -7.29
CA TYR A 157 9.07 -15.76 -6.17
C TYR A 157 8.63 -15.32 -4.77
N ASP A 158 7.93 -14.18 -4.61
CA ASP A 158 7.42 -13.73 -3.29
C ASP A 158 6.18 -14.52 -2.82
N LEU A 159 5.56 -15.30 -3.71
CA LEU A 159 4.28 -15.98 -3.46
C LEU A 159 4.42 -17.41 -2.92
N TYR A 160 5.54 -18.08 -3.17
CA TYR A 160 5.73 -19.51 -2.87
C TYR A 160 6.06 -19.82 -1.40
N LEU A 161 6.26 -18.81 -0.55
CA LEU A 161 6.62 -19.02 0.86
C LEU A 161 5.43 -19.28 1.80
N PHE A 162 4.19 -19.23 1.29
CA PHE A 162 2.98 -19.28 2.14
C PHE A 162 1.82 -20.11 1.55
N LEU A 163 2.06 -20.88 0.49
CA LEU A 163 1.22 -22.01 0.07
C LEU A 163 1.80 -23.31 0.64
#